data_AF-A0A2R6HKT2-F1
#
_entry.id   AF-A0A2R6HKT2-F1
#
_cell.length_a   1.000
_cell.length_b   1.000
_cell.length_c   1.000
_cell.angle_alpha   90.00
_cell.angle_beta   90.00
_cell.angle_gamma   90.00
#
_symmetry.space_group_name_H-M   'P 1'
#
loop_
_entity.id
_entity.type
_entity.pdbx_description
1 polymer ?
#
loop_
_entity_poly.entity_id
_entity_poly.type
_entity_poly.pdbx_seq_one_letter_code
_entity_poly.pdbx_strand_id
1 'polypeptide(L)'
;MSADRAALQRALEAGEREGGSVEFKERLTRSVHLTNGRLESLVAQLRHRVLSGDGEATYVVGVTDDGGIAGIDPGAFSESMDVLSLIAEEAGAHIDEVQTWGVGPDGSTVERGHRGGDAEGLVGVATLQEGAVLDVDDDHIVVGTAGHVDHGKSTLVGSLVTGDPDDGQGGTRSFLDVQPHEMERGLSADLSYGVYGFDGEGAVRMDNPHRKSDRARVVEESDRLVSFVDTVGHEPWLRTTIRGLVGQKLDYGLLVVAADDGPTKTTREHLGILLATELPTVVAVTKTDMVSQERVE
;
A
#
# COMPACT_ATOMS: atom_id res chain seq x y z
N MET A 1 0.88 -3.75 32.97
CA MET A 1 0.17 -4.53 31.94
C MET A 1 0.25 -3.70 30.68
N SER A 2 1.01 -4.12 29.68
CA SER A 2 1.22 -3.30 28.48
C SER A 2 -0.08 -3.24 27.67
N ALA A 3 -0.30 -2.13 26.95
CA ALA A 3 -1.47 -1.90 26.11
C ALA A 3 -1.61 -2.92 24.96
N ASP A 4 -0.57 -3.72 24.72
CA ASP A 4 -0.36 -4.57 23.55
C ASP A 4 -1.08 -5.94 23.62
N ARG A 5 -1.74 -6.26 24.75
CA ARG A 5 -2.51 -7.52 24.92
C ARG A 5 -4.03 -7.33 24.86
N ALA A 6 -4.49 -6.08 24.77
CA ALA A 6 -5.90 -5.75 24.86
C ALA A 6 -6.70 -6.31 23.67
N ALA A 7 -6.11 -6.41 22.48
CA ALA A 7 -6.79 -6.92 21.29
C ALA A 7 -7.07 -8.42 21.39
N LEU A 8 -6.03 -9.25 21.63
CA LEU A 8 -6.19 -10.69 21.81
C LEU A 8 -7.17 -11.03 22.95
N GLN A 9 -7.03 -10.36 24.11
CA GLN A 9 -7.91 -10.63 25.23
C GLN A 9 -9.37 -10.24 24.92
N ARG A 10 -9.61 -9.09 24.27
CA ARG A 10 -10.96 -8.69 23.84
C ARG A 10 -11.57 -9.70 22.86
N ALA A 11 -10.78 -10.20 21.90
CA ALA A 11 -11.25 -11.19 20.93
C ALA A 11 -11.59 -12.53 21.60
N LEU A 12 -10.75 -12.98 22.55
CA LEU A 12 -11.01 -14.18 23.35
C LEU A 12 -12.24 -14.05 24.26
N GLU A 13 -12.43 -12.89 24.89
CA GLU A 13 -13.59 -12.58 25.74
C GLU A 13 -14.89 -12.44 24.93
N ALA A 14 -14.81 -11.89 23.71
CA ALA A 14 -15.92 -11.86 22.78
C ALA A 14 -16.37 -13.29 22.42
N GLY A 15 -15.40 -14.17 22.18
CA GLY A 15 -15.62 -15.59 21.95
C GLY A 15 -16.20 -15.89 20.57
N GLU A 16 -15.98 -17.12 20.08
CA GLU A 16 -16.68 -17.59 18.89
C GLU A 16 -18.17 -17.79 19.20
N ARG A 17 -19.04 -17.12 18.43
CA ARG A 17 -20.50 -17.25 18.53
C ARG A 17 -21.11 -17.52 17.16
N GLU A 18 -22.16 -18.32 17.14
CA GLU A 18 -22.96 -18.56 15.93
C GLU A 18 -23.60 -17.23 15.51
N GLY A 19 -23.27 -16.75 14.30
CA GLY A 19 -23.70 -15.44 13.79
C GLY A 19 -23.00 -14.21 14.40
N GLY A 20 -21.90 -14.39 15.14
CA GLY A 20 -21.05 -13.29 15.60
C GLY A 20 -20.00 -12.86 14.55
N SER A 21 -19.28 -11.78 14.82
CA SER A 21 -18.16 -11.32 13.96
C SER A 21 -16.83 -12.02 14.24
N VAL A 22 -16.72 -12.79 15.33
CA VAL A 22 -15.47 -13.46 15.76
C VAL A 22 -15.46 -14.95 15.40
N GLU A 23 -14.36 -15.43 14.82
CA GLU A 23 -14.08 -16.84 14.49
C GLU A 23 -12.78 -17.29 15.15
N PHE A 24 -12.74 -18.49 15.75
CA PHE A 24 -11.49 -19.12 16.18
C PHE A 24 -11.04 -20.20 15.19
N LYS A 25 -9.73 -20.26 14.96
CA LYS A 25 -9.11 -21.30 14.15
C LYS A 25 -7.79 -21.71 14.76
N GLU A 26 -7.61 -23.01 14.96
CA GLU A 26 -6.30 -23.50 15.36
C GLU A 26 -5.30 -23.27 14.22
N ARG A 27 -5.70 -23.61 12.99
CA ARG A 27 -4.93 -23.39 11.75
C ARG A 27 -5.80 -23.49 10.50
N LEU A 28 -5.34 -22.88 9.41
CA LEU A 28 -5.89 -23.03 8.06
C LEU A 28 -4.80 -23.59 7.14
N THR A 29 -5.17 -24.52 6.25
CA THR A 29 -4.21 -25.16 5.34
C THR A 29 -4.79 -25.30 3.94
N ARG A 30 -3.94 -25.17 2.92
CA ARG A 30 -4.37 -25.20 1.52
C ARG A 30 -5.03 -26.54 1.17
N SER A 31 -4.45 -27.64 1.64
CA SER A 31 -4.90 -29.00 1.32
C SER A 31 -6.29 -29.37 1.87
N VAL A 32 -6.75 -28.69 2.92
CA VAL A 32 -8.04 -28.99 3.57
C VAL A 32 -9.06 -27.90 3.24
N HIS A 33 -8.67 -26.63 3.38
CA HIS A 33 -9.59 -25.50 3.40
C HIS A 33 -9.85 -24.91 2.00
N LEU A 34 -8.95 -25.12 1.04
CA LEU A 34 -9.13 -24.69 -0.36
C LEU A 34 -9.70 -25.80 -1.26
N THR A 35 -10.26 -26.86 -0.67
CA THR A 35 -10.96 -27.89 -1.44
C THR A 35 -12.35 -27.41 -1.86
N ASN A 36 -12.79 -27.79 -3.07
CA ASN A 36 -14.11 -27.42 -3.59
C ASN A 36 -15.22 -27.84 -2.59
N GLY A 37 -16.14 -26.93 -2.29
CA GLY A 37 -17.17 -27.08 -1.25
C GLY A 37 -16.75 -26.64 0.15
N ARG A 38 -15.53 -26.96 0.61
CA ARG A 38 -15.02 -26.43 1.90
C ARG A 38 -14.71 -24.93 1.79
N LEU A 39 -14.08 -24.53 0.69
CA LEU A 39 -13.83 -23.12 0.37
C LEU A 39 -15.14 -22.33 0.33
N GLU A 40 -16.14 -22.81 -0.43
CA GLU A 40 -17.44 -22.16 -0.57
C GLU A 40 -18.13 -21.96 0.79
N SER A 41 -18.07 -22.98 1.67
CA SER A 41 -18.60 -22.89 3.03
C SER A 41 -17.90 -21.83 3.88
N LEU A 42 -16.57 -21.74 3.79
CA LEU A 42 -15.78 -20.76 4.54
C LEU A 42 -16.01 -19.34 4.03
N VAL A 43 -16.11 -19.17 2.71
CA VAL A 43 -16.45 -17.89 2.06
C VAL A 43 -17.84 -17.41 2.50
N ALA A 44 -18.84 -18.29 2.48
CA ALA A 44 -20.19 -17.95 2.95
C ALA A 44 -20.23 -17.59 4.44
N GLN A 45 -19.47 -18.32 5.26
CA GLN A 45 -19.34 -18.05 6.70
C GLN A 45 -18.69 -16.68 6.93
N LEU A 46 -17.57 -16.38 6.27
CA LEU A 46 -16.88 -15.11 6.41
C LEU A 46 -17.76 -13.93 6.01
N ARG A 47 -18.43 -14.00 4.84
CA ARG A 47 -19.41 -12.99 4.41
C ARG A 47 -20.46 -12.70 5.47
N HIS A 48 -21.00 -13.76 6.09
CA HIS A 48 -22.00 -13.60 7.14
C HIS A 48 -21.42 -12.93 8.39
N ARG A 49 -20.19 -13.26 8.78
CA ARG A 49 -19.52 -12.65 9.94
C ARG A 49 -19.23 -11.17 9.74
N VAL A 50 -18.71 -10.79 8.56
CA VAL A 50 -18.47 -9.40 8.17
C VAL A 50 -19.77 -8.58 8.25
N LEU A 51 -20.86 -9.10 7.66
CA LEU A 51 -22.17 -8.44 7.74
C LEU A 51 -22.70 -8.33 9.17
N SER A 52 -22.44 -9.33 10.02
CA SER A 52 -22.91 -9.34 11.41
C SER A 52 -22.09 -8.41 12.32
N GLY A 53 -20.87 -8.06 11.90
CA GLY A 53 -19.99 -7.11 12.57
C GLY A 53 -19.97 -5.73 11.94
N ASP A 54 -21.01 -5.34 11.19
CA ASP A 54 -21.15 -4.02 10.57
C ASP A 54 -19.99 -3.66 9.60
N GLY A 55 -19.55 -4.66 8.83
CA GLY A 55 -18.45 -4.54 7.86
C GLY A 55 -17.11 -5.07 8.36
N GLU A 56 -17.04 -5.58 9.59
CA GLU A 56 -15.82 -6.11 10.21
C GLU A 56 -16.00 -7.55 10.71
N ALA A 57 -14.98 -8.39 10.55
CA ALA A 57 -14.88 -9.70 11.18
C ALA A 57 -13.50 -9.92 11.80
N THR A 58 -13.43 -10.66 12.91
CA THR A 58 -12.18 -10.95 13.61
C THR A 58 -11.89 -12.44 13.57
N TYR A 59 -10.73 -12.84 13.05
CA TYR A 59 -10.27 -14.23 13.06
C TYR A 59 -9.10 -14.38 14.03
N VAL A 60 -9.25 -15.22 15.04
CA VAL A 60 -8.18 -15.53 15.98
C VAL A 60 -7.55 -16.87 15.59
N VAL A 61 -6.31 -16.83 15.13
CA VAL A 61 -5.57 -17.98 14.59
C VAL A 61 -4.52 -18.47 15.60
N GLY A 62 -4.38 -19.78 15.74
CA GLY A 62 -3.56 -20.40 16.78
C GLY A 62 -4.32 -20.59 18.10
N VAL A 63 -5.65 -20.62 18.03
CA VAL A 63 -6.56 -20.79 19.17
C VAL A 63 -7.52 -21.93 18.88
N THR A 64 -7.80 -22.75 19.88
CA THR A 64 -8.79 -23.83 19.81
C THR A 64 -10.22 -23.28 19.74
N ASP A 65 -11.18 -24.09 19.31
CA ASP A 65 -12.59 -23.69 19.20
C ASP A 65 -13.19 -23.21 20.55
N ASP A 66 -12.63 -23.65 21.68
CA ASP A 66 -13.04 -23.23 23.03
C ASP A 66 -12.31 -21.95 23.53
N GLY A 67 -11.49 -21.30 22.69
CA GLY A 67 -10.74 -20.08 23.05
C GLY A 67 -9.41 -20.33 23.77
N GLY A 68 -8.97 -21.58 23.90
CA GLY A 68 -7.65 -21.91 24.46
C GLY A 68 -6.52 -21.62 23.47
N ILE A 69 -5.44 -20.96 23.93
CA ILE A 69 -4.26 -20.65 23.10
C ILE A 69 -3.52 -21.95 22.78
N ALA A 70 -3.54 -22.36 21.53
CA ALA A 70 -2.80 -23.53 21.06
C ALA A 70 -1.35 -23.16 20.73
N GLY A 71 -1.17 -22.02 20.04
CA GLY A 71 0.13 -21.62 19.49
C GLY A 71 0.56 -22.54 18.35
N ILE A 72 0.77 -21.97 17.16
CA ILE A 72 1.19 -22.76 15.99
C ILE A 72 2.55 -22.31 15.49
N ASP A 73 3.30 -23.22 14.87
CA ASP A 73 4.60 -22.90 14.27
C ASP A 73 4.49 -21.72 13.30
N PRO A 74 5.49 -20.81 13.23
CA PRO A 74 5.45 -19.65 12.34
C PRO A 74 5.15 -19.95 10.87
N GLY A 75 5.62 -21.09 10.35
CA GLY A 75 5.32 -21.53 8.99
C GLY A 75 3.85 -21.90 8.82
N ALA A 76 3.27 -22.60 9.79
CA ALA A 76 1.84 -22.93 9.80
C ALA A 76 0.95 -21.68 9.98
N PHE A 77 1.41 -20.70 10.75
CA PHE A 77 0.74 -19.40 10.88
C PHE A 77 0.74 -18.65 9.54
N SER A 78 1.89 -18.58 8.87
CA SER A 78 2.01 -17.96 7.54
C SER A 78 1.09 -18.64 6.53
N GLU A 79 1.05 -19.98 6.48
CA GLU A 79 0.12 -20.70 5.60
C GLU A 79 -1.34 -20.38 5.94
N SER A 80 -1.67 -20.24 7.23
CA SER A 80 -3.02 -19.92 7.66
C SER A 80 -3.47 -18.55 7.18
N MET A 81 -2.56 -17.55 7.21
CA MET A 81 -2.83 -16.20 6.68
C MET A 81 -3.00 -16.21 5.16
N ASP A 82 -2.19 -16.97 4.41
CA ASP A 82 -2.35 -17.12 2.96
C ASP A 82 -3.73 -17.69 2.61
N VAL A 83 -4.16 -18.72 3.33
CA VAL A 83 -5.47 -19.36 3.11
C VAL A 83 -6.61 -18.42 3.49
N LEU A 84 -6.49 -17.70 4.60
CA LEU A 84 -7.48 -16.72 5.03
C LEU A 84 -7.61 -15.57 4.02
N SER A 85 -6.50 -15.09 3.47
CA SER A 85 -6.47 -14.04 2.43
C SER A 85 -7.25 -14.47 1.19
N LEU A 86 -7.06 -15.70 0.70
CA LEU A 86 -7.82 -16.25 -0.43
C LEU A 86 -9.32 -16.38 -0.12
N ILE A 87 -9.67 -16.80 1.10
CA ILE A 87 -11.08 -16.89 1.52
C ILE A 87 -11.71 -15.47 1.59
N ALA A 88 -10.96 -14.50 2.11
CA ALA A 88 -11.39 -13.11 2.21
C ALA A 88 -11.65 -12.49 0.84
N GLU A 89 -10.70 -12.65 -0.09
CA GLU A 89 -10.82 -12.14 -1.46
C GLU A 89 -12.10 -12.68 -2.12
N GLU A 90 -12.34 -13.99 -2.03
CA GLU A 90 -13.56 -14.58 -2.58
C GLU A 90 -14.82 -14.21 -1.81
N ALA A 91 -14.70 -13.85 -0.53
CA ALA A 91 -15.79 -13.29 0.26
C ALA A 91 -16.11 -11.84 -0.12
N GLY A 92 -15.27 -11.14 -0.88
CA GLY A 92 -15.40 -9.70 -1.09
C GLY A 92 -14.96 -8.89 0.12
N ALA A 93 -13.96 -9.39 0.84
CA ALA A 93 -13.34 -8.79 2.02
C ALA A 93 -11.80 -8.82 1.85
N HIS A 94 -11.09 -8.16 2.76
CA HIS A 94 -9.63 -8.26 2.87
C HIS A 94 -9.20 -8.34 4.33
N ILE A 95 -7.94 -8.71 4.57
CA ILE A 95 -7.33 -8.63 5.89
C ILE A 95 -6.76 -7.21 6.03
N ASP A 96 -7.30 -6.44 6.96
CA ASP A 96 -6.92 -5.05 7.25
C ASP A 96 -5.69 -5.02 8.18
N GLU A 97 -5.78 -5.70 9.33
CA GLU A 97 -4.71 -5.76 10.32
C GLU A 97 -4.43 -7.19 10.77
N VAL A 98 -3.15 -7.53 11.03
CA VAL A 98 -2.76 -8.76 11.72
C VAL A 98 -1.82 -8.45 12.88
N GLN A 99 -2.26 -8.77 14.09
CA GLN A 99 -1.45 -8.70 15.29
C GLN A 99 -1.02 -10.10 15.72
N THR A 100 0.22 -10.27 16.16
CA THR A 100 0.77 -11.58 16.53
C THR A 100 1.52 -11.55 17.85
N TRP A 101 1.37 -12.61 18.64
CA TRP A 101 2.07 -12.81 19.90
C TRP A 101 2.79 -14.15 19.87
N GLY A 102 3.99 -14.20 20.46
CA GLY A 102 4.68 -15.47 20.69
C GLY A 102 3.99 -16.25 21.79
N VAL A 103 4.01 -17.58 21.71
CA VAL A 103 3.46 -18.49 22.72
C VAL A 103 4.60 -19.34 23.27
N GLY A 104 4.78 -19.29 24.59
CA GLY A 104 5.74 -20.09 25.33
C GLY A 104 5.23 -21.51 25.61
N PRO A 105 6.09 -22.39 26.15
CA PRO A 105 5.82 -23.83 26.31
C PRO A 105 4.69 -24.16 27.31
N ASP A 106 4.27 -23.20 28.13
CA ASP A 106 3.14 -23.29 29.07
C ASP A 106 1.82 -22.72 28.49
N GLY A 107 1.81 -22.36 27.20
CA GLY A 107 0.68 -21.68 26.55
C GLY A 107 0.59 -20.19 26.89
N SER A 108 1.56 -19.63 27.64
CA SER A 108 1.58 -18.21 27.97
C SER A 108 2.10 -17.37 26.81
N THR A 109 1.50 -16.20 26.57
CA THR A 109 1.94 -15.29 25.51
C THR A 109 3.15 -14.46 25.94
N VAL A 110 4.21 -14.46 25.12
CA VAL A 110 5.44 -13.70 25.30
C VAL A 110 5.47 -12.47 24.38
N GLU A 111 5.87 -11.32 24.92
CA GLU A 111 5.99 -10.06 24.15
C GLU A 111 7.17 -10.12 23.17
N ARG A 112 6.98 -9.65 21.94
CA ARG A 112 8.06 -9.44 20.96
C ARG A 112 8.92 -8.24 21.39
N GLY A 113 9.87 -8.50 22.29
CA GLY A 113 10.82 -7.48 22.76
C GLY A 113 11.98 -8.04 23.57
N HIS A 114 11.90 -9.27 24.08
CA HIS A 114 13.05 -9.96 24.66
C HIS A 114 13.77 -10.76 23.59
N ARG A 115 15.05 -10.46 23.36
CA ARG A 115 15.97 -11.36 22.65
C ARG A 115 16.13 -12.63 23.49
N GLY A 116 15.21 -13.58 23.32
CA GLY A 116 15.22 -14.89 23.96
C GLY A 116 14.43 -15.85 23.09
N GLY A 117 15.09 -16.89 22.58
CA GLY A 117 14.55 -17.85 21.62
C GLY A 117 13.61 -18.89 22.24
N ASP A 118 12.68 -18.47 23.09
CA ASP A 118 11.85 -19.36 23.93
C ASP A 118 10.36 -19.41 23.50
N ALA A 119 9.97 -18.74 22.42
CA ALA A 119 8.62 -18.87 21.85
C ALA A 119 8.56 -20.08 20.90
N GLU A 120 7.72 -21.06 21.22
CA GLU A 120 7.54 -22.30 20.44
C GLU A 120 6.47 -22.15 19.35
N GLY A 121 5.55 -21.19 19.51
CA GLY A 121 4.47 -20.95 18.55
C GLY A 121 4.03 -19.49 18.46
N LEU A 122 3.09 -19.23 17.56
CA LEU A 122 2.43 -17.95 17.34
C LEU A 122 0.93 -18.09 17.53
N VAL A 123 0.34 -17.06 18.10
CA VAL A 123 -1.10 -16.78 18.05
C VAL A 123 -1.29 -15.41 17.43
N GLY A 124 -2.37 -15.21 16.69
CA GLY A 124 -2.63 -13.92 16.07
C GLY A 124 -4.10 -13.61 15.92
N VAL A 125 -4.38 -12.32 15.84
CA VAL A 125 -5.70 -11.77 15.59
C VAL A 125 -5.63 -11.07 14.24
N ALA A 126 -6.44 -11.52 13.29
CA ALA A 126 -6.62 -10.89 12.00
C ALA A 126 -7.98 -10.17 11.99
N THR A 127 -7.97 -8.89 11.66
CA THR A 127 -9.18 -8.10 11.41
C THR A 127 -9.44 -8.12 9.91
N LEU A 128 -10.66 -8.47 9.52
CA LEU A 128 -11.11 -8.51 8.14
C LEU A 128 -12.18 -7.47 7.93
N GLN A 129 -12.13 -6.79 6.79
CA GLN A 129 -13.04 -5.71 6.46
C GLN A 129 -13.73 -5.96 5.11
N GLU A 130 -15.00 -5.57 4.99
CA GLU A 130 -15.76 -5.62 3.73
C GLU A 130 -15.08 -4.73 2.67
N GLY A 131 -15.02 -5.22 1.43
CA GLY A 131 -14.31 -4.58 0.32
C GLY A 131 -13.20 -5.48 -0.24
N ALA A 132 -13.01 -5.49 -1.55
CA ALA A 132 -11.85 -6.16 -2.14
C ALA A 132 -10.56 -5.46 -1.64
N VAL A 133 -9.39 -6.10 -1.70
CA VAL A 133 -8.06 -5.44 -1.52
C VAL A 133 -7.81 -4.29 -2.54
N LEU A 134 -8.81 -4.00 -3.37
CA LEU A 134 -8.89 -2.91 -4.35
C LEU A 134 -9.71 -1.71 -3.84
N ASP A 135 -10.37 -1.82 -2.69
CA ASP A 135 -10.49 -0.67 -1.81
C ASP A 135 -9.09 -0.54 -1.21
N VAL A 136 -8.37 0.39 -1.80
CA VAL A 136 -7.05 0.91 -1.43
C VAL A 136 -6.83 0.80 0.07
N ASP A 137 -5.59 0.59 0.52
CA ASP A 137 -5.19 1.21 1.78
C ASP A 137 -5.74 2.65 1.71
N ASP A 138 -6.85 2.99 2.38
CA ASP A 138 -7.50 4.32 2.23
C ASP A 138 -6.52 5.45 2.61
N ASP A 139 -5.43 5.04 3.26
CA ASP A 139 -4.31 5.79 3.74
C ASP A 139 -3.04 5.62 2.88
N HIS A 140 -3.04 4.89 1.76
CA HIS A 140 -1.90 4.86 0.82
C HIS A 140 -2.31 4.68 -0.65
N ILE A 141 -2.10 5.73 -1.45
CA ILE A 141 -2.29 5.71 -2.90
C ILE A 141 -0.97 5.74 -3.67
N VAL A 142 -0.91 5.06 -4.81
CA VAL A 142 0.24 5.02 -5.72
C VAL A 142 -0.11 5.70 -7.05
N VAL A 143 0.66 6.72 -7.42
CA VAL A 143 0.43 7.56 -8.59
C VAL A 143 1.59 7.45 -9.57
N GLY A 144 1.33 6.98 -10.79
CA GLY A 144 2.35 6.94 -11.85
C GLY A 144 2.36 8.24 -12.66
N THR A 145 3.51 8.89 -12.81
CA THR A 145 3.62 10.06 -13.69
C THR A 145 3.72 9.63 -15.15
N ALA A 146 3.20 10.43 -16.07
CA ALA A 146 3.30 10.22 -17.50
C ALA A 146 3.32 11.56 -18.25
N GLY A 147 3.90 11.62 -19.45
CA GLY A 147 4.02 12.85 -20.22
C GLY A 147 5.37 13.00 -20.90
N HIS A 148 5.47 13.95 -21.82
CA HIS A 148 6.65 14.18 -22.64
C HIS A 148 7.88 14.60 -21.82
N VAL A 149 9.07 14.51 -22.43
CA VAL A 149 10.29 15.09 -21.88
C VAL A 149 10.10 16.60 -21.67
N ASP A 150 10.77 17.14 -20.65
CA ASP A 150 10.72 18.57 -20.28
C ASP A 150 9.35 19.14 -19.90
N HIS A 151 8.30 18.32 -19.78
CA HIS A 151 7.01 18.75 -19.24
C HIS A 151 7.00 18.91 -17.72
N GLY A 152 8.10 18.59 -17.03
CA GLY A 152 8.25 18.83 -15.59
C GLY A 152 7.64 17.77 -14.67
N LYS A 153 7.50 16.50 -15.12
CA LYS A 153 7.02 15.38 -14.28
C LYS A 153 7.81 15.26 -12.96
N SER A 154 9.11 15.08 -13.09
CA SER A 154 10.03 14.90 -11.97
C SER A 154 10.12 16.15 -11.09
N THR A 155 10.10 17.34 -11.70
CA THR A 155 10.06 18.61 -10.98
C THR A 155 8.78 18.76 -10.16
N LEU A 156 7.62 18.41 -10.73
CA LEU A 156 6.33 18.45 -10.03
C LEU A 156 6.33 17.50 -8.83
N VAL A 157 6.79 16.25 -9.01
CA VAL A 157 6.91 15.29 -7.91
C VAL A 157 7.86 15.79 -6.83
N GLY A 158 9.03 16.31 -7.21
CA GLY A 158 10.01 16.87 -6.29
C GLY A 158 9.42 17.99 -5.44
N SER A 159 8.78 18.98 -6.06
CA SER A 159 8.13 20.09 -5.36
C SER A 159 6.97 19.65 -4.45
N LEU A 160 6.21 18.61 -4.81
CA LEU A 160 5.15 18.08 -3.94
C LEU A 160 5.73 17.42 -2.68
N VAL A 161 6.77 16.61 -2.85
CA VAL A 161 7.39 15.79 -1.80
C VAL A 161 8.18 16.64 -0.80
N THR A 162 8.87 17.70 -1.26
CA THR A 162 9.64 18.59 -0.36
C THR A 162 8.84 19.83 0.06
N GLY A 163 7.91 20.28 -0.78
CA GLY A 163 7.20 21.54 -0.58
C GLY A 163 8.00 22.76 -1.07
N ASP A 164 9.16 22.54 -1.66
CA ASP A 164 10.02 23.60 -2.18
C ASP A 164 9.65 23.91 -3.65
N PRO A 165 9.58 25.20 -4.01
CA PRO A 165 9.44 25.59 -5.41
C PRO A 165 10.70 25.24 -6.20
N ASP A 166 10.54 24.92 -7.47
CA ASP A 166 11.61 24.71 -8.44
C ASP A 166 11.43 25.67 -9.61
N ASP A 167 12.54 26.23 -10.11
CA ASP A 167 12.57 27.15 -11.25
C ASP A 167 12.76 26.43 -12.59
N GLY A 168 12.67 25.10 -12.60
CA GLY A 168 12.93 24.24 -13.74
C GLY A 168 14.41 23.93 -13.96
N GLN A 169 15.33 24.42 -13.12
CA GLN A 169 16.75 24.07 -13.19
C GLN A 169 17.08 22.74 -12.48
N GLY A 170 16.07 22.08 -11.90
CA GLY A 170 16.19 20.71 -11.40
C GLY A 170 16.70 20.61 -9.97
N GLY A 171 16.50 21.65 -9.16
CA GLY A 171 16.82 21.62 -7.73
C GLY A 171 16.08 20.50 -7.00
N THR A 172 14.75 20.45 -7.16
CA THR A 172 13.90 19.39 -6.63
C THR A 172 13.97 18.11 -7.46
N ARG A 173 14.22 18.20 -8.78
CA ARG A 173 14.42 17.03 -9.64
C ARG A 173 15.60 16.18 -9.17
N SER A 174 16.67 16.83 -8.73
CA SER A 174 17.90 16.15 -8.29
C SER A 174 17.67 15.14 -7.17
N PHE A 175 16.61 15.31 -6.38
CA PHE A 175 16.20 14.39 -5.33
C PHE A 175 15.67 13.04 -5.84
N LEU A 176 15.20 13.01 -7.08
CA LEU A 176 14.65 11.84 -7.75
C LEU A 176 15.67 11.15 -8.66
N ASP A 177 16.69 11.88 -9.12
CA ASP A 177 17.77 11.35 -9.94
C ASP A 177 18.69 10.46 -9.08
N VAL A 178 18.66 9.14 -9.30
CA VAL A 178 19.41 8.16 -8.50
C VAL A 178 20.83 7.98 -9.03
N GLN A 179 21.06 8.26 -10.32
CA GLN A 179 22.35 8.03 -10.96
C GLN A 179 23.11 9.33 -11.29
N PRO A 180 24.45 9.36 -11.14
CA PRO A 180 25.26 10.57 -11.42
C PRO A 180 25.09 11.12 -12.84
N HIS A 181 24.86 10.25 -13.82
CA HIS A 181 24.68 10.64 -15.22
C HIS A 181 23.30 11.25 -15.52
N GLU A 182 22.30 11.03 -14.67
CA GLU A 182 20.98 11.68 -14.76
C GLU A 182 21.11 13.16 -14.35
N MET A 183 21.80 13.40 -13.22
CA MET A 183 22.11 14.74 -12.72
C MET A 183 22.98 15.54 -13.69
N GLU A 184 24.02 14.94 -14.27
CA GLU A 184 24.92 15.59 -15.24
C GLU A 184 24.21 16.00 -16.54
N ARG A 185 23.19 15.22 -16.96
CA ARG A 185 22.55 15.40 -18.27
C ARG A 185 21.20 16.11 -18.22
N GLY A 186 20.62 16.28 -17.03
CA GLY A 186 19.30 16.87 -16.94
C GLY A 186 18.14 15.91 -17.25
N LEU A 187 18.40 14.59 -17.33
CA LEU A 187 17.47 13.61 -17.89
C LEU A 187 17.33 12.40 -16.96
N SER A 188 16.10 12.10 -16.54
CA SER A 188 15.79 10.86 -15.80
C SER A 188 15.85 9.65 -16.74
N ALA A 189 16.56 8.59 -16.34
CA ALA A 189 16.81 7.40 -17.13
C ALA A 189 16.29 6.11 -16.47
N ASP A 190 16.02 6.15 -15.16
CA ASP A 190 15.39 5.08 -14.39
C ASP A 190 14.10 5.54 -13.66
N LEU A 191 13.36 4.59 -13.09
CA LEU A 191 12.20 4.88 -12.26
C LEU A 191 12.65 5.43 -10.90
N SER A 192 12.05 6.54 -10.49
CA SER A 192 12.26 7.10 -9.16
C SER A 192 10.96 7.11 -8.36
N TYR A 193 11.10 7.14 -7.03
CA TYR A 193 9.97 7.06 -6.12
C TYR A 193 9.97 8.26 -5.18
N GLY A 194 8.87 9.02 -5.20
CA GLY A 194 8.59 10.09 -4.23
C GLY A 194 7.57 9.63 -3.20
N VAL A 195 7.69 10.08 -1.96
CA VAL A 195 6.68 9.81 -0.91
C VAL A 195 6.19 11.14 -0.36
N TYR A 196 4.89 11.33 -0.37
CA TYR A 196 4.22 12.53 0.13
C TYR A 196 3.17 12.15 1.16
N GLY A 197 3.35 12.59 2.39
CA GLY A 197 2.53 12.20 3.52
C GLY A 197 1.53 13.26 3.95
N PHE A 198 0.52 12.83 4.69
CA PHE A 198 -0.48 13.68 5.33
C PHE A 198 -0.81 13.13 6.72
N ASP A 199 -1.01 14.03 7.67
CA ASP A 199 -1.48 13.75 9.02
C ASP A 199 -2.71 14.63 9.35
N GLY A 200 -3.22 14.51 10.57
CA GLY A 200 -4.31 15.35 11.07
C GLY A 200 -4.05 16.88 11.07
N GLU A 201 -2.80 17.33 10.91
CA GLU A 201 -2.42 18.75 10.89
C GLU A 201 -2.14 19.27 9.46
N GLY A 202 -1.79 18.39 8.51
CA GLY A 202 -1.60 18.74 7.11
C GLY A 202 -0.61 17.85 6.39
N ALA A 203 0.26 18.45 5.58
CA ALA A 203 1.20 17.74 4.73
C ALA A 203 2.51 17.42 5.47
N VAL A 204 2.88 16.14 5.54
CA VAL A 204 4.17 15.66 6.06
C VAL A 204 5.14 15.51 4.89
N ARG A 205 6.17 16.35 4.87
CA ARG A 205 7.12 16.46 3.75
C ARG A 205 8.53 16.06 4.13
N MET A 206 9.31 15.70 3.11
CA MET A 206 10.72 15.38 3.25
C MET A 206 11.55 16.66 3.38
N ASP A 207 12.40 16.75 4.40
CA ASP A 207 13.40 17.81 4.50
C ASP A 207 14.56 17.60 3.53
N ASN A 208 14.98 16.34 3.34
CA ASN A 208 15.99 15.95 2.38
C ASN A 208 15.74 14.55 1.81
N PRO A 209 15.20 14.42 0.59
CA PRO A 209 14.89 13.14 -0.03
C PRO A 209 16.08 12.18 -0.23
N HIS A 210 17.32 12.67 -0.22
CA HIS A 210 18.50 11.80 -0.28
C HIS A 210 18.77 11.07 1.04
N ARG A 211 18.14 11.48 2.14
CA ARG A 211 18.27 10.83 3.45
C ARG A 211 17.18 9.78 3.60
N LYS A 212 17.61 8.51 3.65
CA LYS A 212 16.70 7.38 3.89
C LYS A 212 15.90 7.50 5.20
N SER A 213 16.47 8.17 6.21
CA SER A 213 15.80 8.46 7.48
C SER A 213 14.60 9.40 7.32
N ASP A 214 14.67 10.37 6.41
CA ASP A 214 13.59 11.34 6.21
C ASP A 214 12.39 10.66 5.53
N ARG A 215 12.65 9.72 4.61
CA ARG A 215 11.60 8.86 4.04
C ARG A 215 10.92 8.02 5.10
N ALA A 216 11.70 7.39 5.98
CA ALA A 216 11.14 6.60 7.08
C ALA A 216 10.29 7.46 8.00
N ARG A 217 10.75 8.67 8.35
CA ARG A 217 10.00 9.63 9.16
C ARG A 217 8.65 9.99 8.53
N VAL A 218 8.63 10.37 7.24
CA VAL A 218 7.39 10.71 6.54
C VAL A 218 6.41 9.54 6.59
N VAL A 219 6.88 8.30 6.39
CA VAL A 219 6.02 7.12 6.46
C VAL A 219 5.52 6.85 7.89
N GLU A 220 6.36 7.03 8.91
CA GLU A 220 6.01 6.78 10.32
C GLU A 220 5.06 7.84 10.91
N GLU A 221 5.16 9.09 10.45
CA GLU A 221 4.40 10.23 10.99
C GLU A 221 3.10 10.51 10.23
N SER A 222 2.86 9.85 9.08
CA SER A 222 1.68 10.13 8.26
C SER A 222 0.52 9.19 8.56
N ASP A 223 -0.67 9.76 8.68
CA ASP A 223 -1.94 9.03 8.67
C ASP A 223 -2.29 8.58 7.24
N ARG A 224 -1.85 9.32 6.20
CA ARG A 224 -2.09 9.00 4.79
C ARG A 224 -0.87 9.27 3.91
N LEU A 225 -0.72 8.51 2.83
CA LEU A 225 0.46 8.50 1.98
C LEU A 225 0.08 8.53 0.51
N VAL A 226 0.91 9.23 -0.25
CA VAL A 226 0.92 9.24 -1.71
C VAL A 226 2.32 8.85 -2.16
N SER A 227 2.45 7.70 -2.80
CA SER A 227 3.70 7.29 -3.46
C SER A 227 3.65 7.64 -4.94
N PHE A 228 4.61 8.42 -5.40
CA PHE A 228 4.78 8.70 -6.81
C PHE A 228 5.75 7.71 -7.45
N VAL A 229 5.35 7.10 -8.56
CA VAL A 229 6.25 6.39 -9.50
C VAL A 229 6.55 7.35 -10.63
N ASP A 230 7.69 8.03 -10.56
CA ASP A 230 8.05 8.98 -11.60
C ASP A 230 8.66 8.25 -12.80
N THR A 231 7.99 8.38 -13.95
CA THR A 231 8.39 7.71 -15.19
C THR A 231 9.14 8.64 -16.12
N VAL A 232 9.96 7.99 -16.94
CA VAL A 232 10.80 8.65 -17.91
C VAL A 232 9.97 9.19 -19.10
N GLY A 233 10.27 10.41 -19.56
CA GLY A 233 9.48 11.06 -20.64
C GLY A 233 10.07 11.01 -22.04
N HIS A 234 11.30 10.50 -22.21
CA HIS A 234 12.04 10.59 -23.47
C HIS A 234 11.87 9.29 -24.28
N GLU A 235 11.57 9.44 -25.59
CA GLU A 235 11.09 8.36 -26.46
C GLU A 235 11.95 7.06 -26.48
N PRO A 236 13.31 7.12 -26.53
CA PRO A 236 14.16 5.94 -26.39
C PRO A 236 13.90 5.05 -25.17
N TRP A 237 13.30 5.59 -24.11
CA TRP A 237 13.08 4.91 -22.83
C TRP A 237 11.62 4.50 -22.60
N LEU A 238 10.84 4.36 -23.68
CA LEU A 238 9.45 3.90 -23.63
C LEU A 238 9.29 2.57 -22.86
N ARG A 239 10.25 1.64 -22.97
CA ARG A 239 10.24 0.38 -22.20
C ARG A 239 10.29 0.61 -20.68
N THR A 240 11.08 1.58 -20.23
CA THR A 240 11.18 1.98 -18.82
C THR A 240 9.87 2.60 -18.36
N THR A 241 9.25 3.42 -19.21
CA THR A 241 7.92 4.01 -18.96
C THR A 241 6.85 2.92 -18.79
N ILE A 242 6.79 1.96 -19.72
CA ILE A 242 5.85 0.83 -19.64
C ILE A 242 6.10 0.01 -18.36
N ARG A 243 7.37 -0.23 -17.98
CA ARG A 243 7.68 -0.92 -16.73
C ARG A 243 7.18 -0.16 -15.49
N GLY A 244 7.25 1.17 -15.50
CA GLY A 244 6.73 2.01 -14.42
C GLY A 244 5.21 2.05 -14.38
N LEU A 245 4.55 2.19 -15.53
CA LEU A 245 3.09 2.33 -15.63
C LEU A 245 2.32 1.02 -15.53
N VAL A 246 2.86 -0.07 -16.10
CA VAL A 246 2.18 -1.37 -16.18
C VAL A 246 2.80 -2.37 -15.19
N GLY A 247 4.09 -2.24 -14.89
CA GLY A 247 4.80 -3.16 -14.01
C GLY A 247 4.68 -2.83 -12.52
N GLN A 248 3.92 -1.80 -12.15
CA GLN A 248 3.62 -1.41 -10.78
C GLN A 248 2.10 -1.48 -10.55
N LYS A 249 1.66 -1.74 -9.31
CA LYS A 249 0.26 -1.61 -8.92
C LYS A 249 -0.03 -0.12 -8.71
N LEU A 250 -0.39 0.58 -9.79
CA LEU A 250 -0.77 1.99 -9.75
C LEU A 250 -2.27 2.13 -9.51
N ASP A 251 -2.65 3.12 -8.70
CA ASP A 251 -4.05 3.48 -8.45
C ASP A 251 -4.51 4.63 -9.36
N TYR A 252 -3.59 5.57 -9.65
CA TYR A 252 -3.87 6.72 -10.52
C TYR A 252 -2.75 6.98 -11.52
N GLY A 253 -3.13 7.53 -12.68
CA GLY A 253 -2.22 8.12 -13.66
C GLY A 253 -2.16 9.64 -13.53
N LEU A 254 -0.97 10.22 -13.45
CA LEU A 254 -0.74 11.67 -13.48
C LEU A 254 -0.10 12.07 -14.82
N LEU A 255 -0.92 12.55 -15.75
CA LEU A 255 -0.46 13.03 -17.06
C LEU A 255 -0.05 14.49 -16.98
N VAL A 256 1.24 14.78 -17.16
CA VAL A 256 1.82 16.12 -17.05
C VAL A 256 2.03 16.73 -18.44
N VAL A 257 1.47 17.92 -18.64
CA VAL A 257 1.51 18.66 -19.91
C VAL A 257 1.97 20.10 -19.64
N ALA A 258 3.08 20.52 -20.24
CA ALA A 258 3.52 21.90 -20.10
C ALA A 258 2.66 22.84 -20.98
N ALA A 259 2.31 24.01 -20.44
CA ALA A 259 1.39 24.95 -21.09
C ALA A 259 2.00 25.65 -22.33
N ASP A 260 3.32 25.82 -22.33
CA ASP A 260 4.09 26.37 -23.45
C ASP A 260 4.08 25.42 -24.66
N ASP A 261 4.21 24.11 -24.44
CA ASP A 261 4.26 23.11 -25.52
C ASP A 261 2.87 22.54 -25.87
N GLY A 262 2.10 22.15 -24.85
CA GLY A 262 0.81 21.49 -24.99
C GLY A 262 0.93 19.98 -25.29
N PRO A 263 -0.15 19.32 -25.74
CA PRO A 263 -0.16 17.87 -25.96
C PRO A 263 0.70 17.43 -27.15
N THR A 264 1.75 16.64 -26.87
CA THR A 264 2.68 16.12 -27.89
C THR A 264 2.30 14.71 -28.40
N LYS A 265 3.12 14.13 -29.30
CA LYS A 265 3.00 12.72 -29.70
C LYS A 265 3.17 11.77 -28.51
N THR A 266 4.23 11.95 -27.72
CA THR A 266 4.49 11.17 -26.50
C THR A 266 3.36 11.31 -25.48
N THR A 267 2.81 12.51 -25.34
CA THR A 267 1.66 12.76 -24.44
C THR A 267 0.47 11.87 -24.81
N ARG A 268 0.15 11.77 -26.12
CA ARG A 268 -0.93 10.90 -26.62
C ARG A 268 -0.63 9.42 -26.45
N GLU A 269 0.61 9.00 -26.67
CA GLU A 269 1.05 7.62 -26.46
C GLU A 269 0.93 7.21 -24.98
N HIS A 270 1.38 8.08 -24.07
CA HIS A 270 1.31 7.84 -22.63
C HIS A 270 -0.14 7.83 -22.12
N LEU A 271 -0.97 8.77 -22.59
CA LEU A 271 -2.41 8.74 -22.31
C LEU A 271 -3.05 7.43 -22.81
N GLY A 272 -2.66 6.96 -23.99
CA GLY A 272 -3.11 5.67 -24.51
C GLY A 272 -2.76 4.50 -23.60
N ILE A 273 -1.58 4.50 -22.97
CA ILE A 273 -1.18 3.48 -21.99
C ILE A 273 -2.06 3.58 -20.74
N LEU A 274 -2.20 4.76 -20.15
CA LEU A 274 -3.01 4.97 -18.93
C LEU A 274 -4.47 4.54 -19.12
N LEU A 275 -5.06 4.85 -20.27
CA LEU A 275 -6.41 4.43 -20.62
C LEU A 275 -6.51 2.92 -20.86
N ALA A 276 -5.50 2.31 -21.49
CA ALA A 276 -5.48 0.87 -21.73
C ALA A 276 -5.32 0.05 -20.44
N THR A 277 -4.72 0.64 -19.40
CA THR A 277 -4.64 0.06 -18.06
C THR A 277 -5.82 0.43 -17.17
N GLU A 278 -6.84 1.12 -17.71
CA GLU A 278 -8.05 1.54 -16.99
C GLU A 278 -7.77 2.40 -15.75
N LEU A 279 -6.65 3.14 -15.75
CA LEU A 279 -6.26 3.98 -14.62
C LEU A 279 -7.06 5.30 -14.62
N PRO A 280 -7.72 5.65 -13.50
CA PRO A 280 -8.21 7.00 -13.28
C PRO A 280 -7.07 8.01 -13.51
N THR A 281 -7.28 8.95 -14.43
CA THR A 281 -6.21 9.84 -14.90
C THR A 281 -6.46 11.29 -14.51
N VAL A 282 -5.49 11.88 -13.82
CA VAL A 282 -5.42 13.31 -13.50
C VAL A 282 -4.48 13.98 -14.50
N VAL A 283 -4.91 15.12 -15.06
CA VAL A 283 -4.07 15.93 -15.95
C VAL A 283 -3.57 17.15 -15.19
N ALA A 284 -2.24 17.30 -15.13
CA ALA A 284 -1.59 18.47 -14.55
C ALA A 284 -1.00 19.34 -15.66
N VAL A 285 -1.46 20.58 -15.76
CA VAL A 285 -0.89 21.58 -16.66
C VAL A 285 0.21 22.35 -15.93
N THR A 286 1.45 22.22 -16.39
CA THR A 286 2.65 22.84 -15.78
C THR A 286 3.14 24.04 -16.59
N LYS A 287 4.09 24.80 -16.03
CA LYS A 287 4.69 26.00 -16.68
C LYS A 287 3.67 27.05 -17.12
N THR A 288 2.58 27.20 -16.36
CA THR A 288 1.53 28.19 -16.66
C THR A 288 2.03 29.63 -16.53
N ASP A 289 3.09 29.84 -15.75
CA ASP A 289 3.81 31.11 -15.61
C ASP A 289 4.56 31.54 -16.87
N MET A 290 4.83 30.62 -17.81
CA MET A 290 5.55 30.88 -19.05
C MET A 290 4.63 31.37 -20.19
N VAL A 291 3.31 31.35 -20.00
CA VAL A 291 2.33 31.64 -21.05
C VAL A 291 1.25 32.62 -20.58
N SER A 292 0.44 33.12 -21.53
CA SER A 292 -0.73 33.93 -21.19
C SER A 292 -1.85 33.08 -20.57
N GLN A 293 -2.70 33.70 -19.76
CA GLN A 293 -3.91 33.06 -19.21
C GLN A 293 -4.79 32.42 -20.32
N GLU A 294 -4.95 33.12 -21.45
CA GLU A 294 -5.70 32.63 -22.63
C GLU A 294 -5.12 31.34 -23.23
N ARG A 295 -3.81 31.08 -23.05
CA ARG A 295 -3.17 29.83 -23.51
C ARG A 295 -3.40 28.67 -22.54
N VAL A 296 -3.62 28.95 -21.26
CA VAL A 296 -3.86 27.95 -20.22
C VAL A 296 -5.30 27.44 -20.26
N GLU A 297 -6.25 28.32 -20.55
CA GLU A 297 -7.70 28.03 -20.70
C GLU A 297 -8.02 27.23 -21.97
#